data_AF-A0A9E4LLK9-F1
#
_entry.id   AF-A0A9E4LLK9-F1
#
_cell.length_a   1.000
_cell.length_b   1.000
_cell.length_c   1.000
_cell.angle_alpha   90.00
_cell.angle_beta   90.00
_cell.angle_gamma   90.00
#
_symmetry.space_group_name_H-M   'P 1'
#
loop_
_entity.id
_entity.type
_entity.pdbx_description
1 polymer ?
#
loop_
_entity_poly.entity_id
_entity_poly.type
_entity_poly.pdbx_seq_one_letter_code
_entity_poly.pdbx_strand_id
1 'polypeptide(L)'
;LVDSHYYAPGWRADLNTMNQILADGVTQVYSSLLYEGPTIFSVFNGVYLNAHDYDTNPETKTRIDAHLEAEQQDAAWPHTLPDRKGGEWAGSCEVFGADQQHRGSVDVRIRHDPIDLVRATQQWELSGAIDRSFNYVRTRSNGNRHTYDGPDLWGNAIAYGRALYTTQHHAREAFKVKGREFIIDRDYTLAAVWKLYTGDGMTDVVFGALTWSPDT
;
A
#
# COMPACT_ATOMS: atom_id res chain seq x y z
N LEU A 1 -11.39 -6.17 0.60
CA LEU A 1 -10.81 -5.24 -0.39
C LEU A 1 -11.78 -5.09 -1.55
N VAL A 2 -11.98 -3.87 -2.03
CA VAL A 2 -12.65 -3.58 -3.31
C VAL A 2 -11.64 -2.83 -4.18
N ASP A 3 -11.42 -3.31 -5.41
CA ASP A 3 -10.54 -2.68 -6.39
C ASP A 3 -11.28 -2.64 -7.73
N SER A 4 -11.81 -1.46 -8.04
CA SER A 4 -12.79 -1.25 -9.10
C SER A 4 -12.22 -0.38 -10.20
N HIS A 5 -12.24 -0.91 -11.42
CA HIS A 5 -11.91 -0.20 -12.64
C HIS A 5 -13.20 0.11 -13.42
N TYR A 6 -13.58 1.38 -13.52
CA TYR A 6 -14.84 1.77 -14.16
C TYR A 6 -14.79 3.20 -14.69
N TYR A 7 -15.62 3.48 -15.69
CA TYR A 7 -15.87 4.84 -16.15
C TYR A 7 -16.84 5.55 -15.20
N ALA A 8 -16.49 6.71 -14.66
CA ALA A 8 -17.36 7.50 -13.81
C ALA A 8 -18.02 8.65 -14.61
N PRO A 9 -19.33 8.59 -14.92
CA PRO A 9 -19.98 9.59 -15.77
C PRO A 9 -19.93 11.01 -15.20
N GLY A 10 -20.01 11.15 -13.88
CA GLY A 10 -19.95 12.47 -13.21
C GLY A 10 -18.59 13.17 -13.37
N TRP A 11 -17.50 12.39 -13.44
CA TRP A 11 -16.15 12.90 -13.63
C TRP A 11 -15.70 12.85 -15.09
N ARG A 12 -16.42 12.10 -15.93
CA ARG A 12 -16.09 11.81 -17.33
C ARG A 12 -14.68 11.24 -17.51
N ALA A 13 -14.28 10.35 -16.61
CA ALA A 13 -12.94 9.79 -16.52
C ALA A 13 -12.98 8.29 -16.23
N ASP A 14 -11.91 7.59 -16.60
CA ASP A 14 -11.66 6.23 -16.14
C ASP A 14 -11.11 6.28 -14.71
N LEU A 15 -11.73 5.52 -13.80
CA LEU A 15 -11.33 5.45 -12.41
C LEU A 15 -10.74 4.09 -12.11
N ASN A 16 -9.67 4.11 -11.32
CA ASN A 16 -9.26 2.99 -10.48
C ASN A 16 -9.52 3.39 -9.03
N THR A 17 -10.58 2.84 -8.43
CA THR A 17 -10.94 3.08 -7.04
C THR A 17 -10.64 1.86 -6.19
N MET A 18 -9.78 2.03 -5.18
CA MET A 18 -9.40 0.99 -4.25
C MET A 18 -9.87 1.34 -2.83
N ASN A 19 -10.69 0.47 -2.25
CA ASN A 19 -11.18 0.58 -0.89
C ASN A 19 -10.76 -0.65 -0.07
N GLN A 20 -9.93 -0.43 0.94
CA GLN A 20 -9.41 -1.48 1.82
C GLN A 20 -9.89 -1.23 3.26
N ILE A 21 -10.80 -2.06 3.75
CA ILE A 21 -11.12 -2.13 5.18
C ILE A 21 -10.06 -3.01 5.84
N LEU A 22 -9.44 -2.50 6.91
CA LEU A 22 -8.42 -3.22 7.67
C LEU A 22 -9.05 -4.25 8.61
N ALA A 23 -8.22 -5.12 9.20
CA ALA A 23 -8.67 -6.21 10.04
C ALA A 23 -9.40 -5.76 11.33
N ASP A 24 -9.22 -4.50 11.74
CA ASP A 24 -9.97 -3.91 12.85
C ASP A 24 -11.46 -3.69 12.53
N GLY A 25 -11.87 -3.83 11.25
CA GLY A 25 -13.23 -3.63 10.77
C GLY A 25 -13.70 -2.17 10.79
N VAL A 26 -12.84 -1.23 11.17
CA VAL A 26 -13.17 0.19 11.38
C VAL A 26 -12.36 1.07 10.43
N THR A 27 -11.06 0.84 10.32
CA THR A 27 -10.18 1.67 9.50
C THR A 27 -10.32 1.31 8.03
N GLN A 28 -10.51 2.33 7.20
CA GLN A 28 -10.69 2.20 5.76
C GLN A 28 -9.67 3.05 5.02
N VAL A 29 -8.86 2.41 4.17
CA VAL A 29 -7.88 3.07 3.31
C VAL A 29 -8.39 3.15 1.88
N TYR A 30 -8.69 4.37 1.45
CA TYR A 30 -9.31 4.66 0.17
C TYR A 30 -8.33 5.36 -0.77
N SER A 31 -8.42 4.98 -2.04
CA SER A 31 -7.78 5.68 -3.13
C SER A 31 -8.63 5.69 -4.39
N SER A 32 -8.53 6.76 -5.17
CA SER A 32 -9.12 6.83 -6.50
C SER A 32 -8.18 7.57 -7.45
N LEU A 33 -7.76 6.92 -8.52
CA LEU A 33 -6.92 7.48 -9.57
C LEU A 33 -7.81 7.73 -10.79
N LEU A 34 -7.80 8.95 -11.29
CA LEU A 34 -8.61 9.37 -12.43
C LEU A 34 -7.72 9.54 -13.65
N TYR A 35 -8.11 8.86 -14.72
CA TYR A 35 -7.37 8.79 -15.97
C TYR A 35 -8.16 9.41 -17.13
N GLU A 36 -7.42 10.07 -18.01
CA GLU A 36 -7.84 10.42 -19.36
C GLU A 36 -6.88 9.73 -20.35
N GLY A 37 -7.33 8.61 -20.93
CA GLY A 37 -6.44 7.70 -21.64
C GLY A 37 -5.34 7.14 -20.71
N PRO A 38 -4.05 7.18 -21.10
CA PRO A 38 -2.97 6.67 -20.26
C PRO A 38 -2.53 7.67 -19.16
N THR A 39 -3.07 8.89 -19.14
CA THR A 39 -2.61 9.97 -18.26
C THR A 39 -3.47 10.04 -17.01
N ILE A 40 -2.83 9.95 -15.84
CA ILE A 40 -3.48 10.31 -14.57
C ILE A 40 -3.57 11.83 -14.49
N PHE A 41 -4.77 12.37 -14.28
CA PHE A 41 -4.97 13.82 -14.09
C PHE A 41 -5.40 14.20 -12.68
N SER A 42 -5.92 13.26 -11.88
CA SER A 42 -6.30 13.53 -10.49
C SER A 42 -6.20 12.27 -9.63
N VAL A 43 -5.93 12.46 -8.34
CA VAL A 43 -5.84 11.38 -7.35
C VAL A 43 -6.48 11.82 -6.04
N PHE A 44 -7.33 10.97 -5.48
CA PHE A 44 -7.90 11.10 -4.14
C PHE A 44 -7.38 9.98 -3.27
N ASN A 45 -6.87 10.30 -2.09
CA ASN A 45 -6.38 9.33 -1.11
C ASN A 45 -6.86 9.73 0.27
N GLY A 46 -7.23 8.77 1.12
CA GLY A 46 -7.67 9.08 2.47
C GLY A 46 -7.75 7.86 3.38
N VAL A 47 -7.63 8.13 4.67
CA VAL A 47 -7.87 7.18 5.76
C VAL A 47 -9.17 7.59 6.46
N TYR A 48 -10.14 6.70 6.47
CA TYR A 48 -11.47 6.92 7.03
C TYR A 48 -11.72 5.95 8.17
N LEU A 49 -12.55 6.36 9.12
CA LEU A 49 -13.10 5.47 10.15
C LEU A 49 -14.56 5.20 9.83
N ASN A 50 -14.93 3.94 9.67
CA ASN A 50 -16.31 3.52 9.46
C ASN A 50 -17.07 3.55 10.79
N ALA A 51 -18.15 4.32 10.85
CA ALA A 51 -19.05 4.38 11.98
C ALA A 51 -20.47 4.73 11.55
N HIS A 52 -21.45 4.24 12.30
CA HIS A 52 -22.88 4.44 12.01
C HIS A 52 -23.64 5.09 13.18
N ASP A 53 -22.96 5.42 14.27
CA ASP A 53 -23.53 5.92 15.53
C ASP A 53 -22.89 7.24 16.00
N TYR A 54 -22.19 7.98 15.12
CA TYR A 54 -21.47 9.22 15.45
C TYR A 54 -22.31 10.25 16.22
N ASP A 55 -23.56 10.47 15.80
CA ASP A 55 -24.43 11.48 16.43
C ASP A 55 -25.00 11.03 17.79
N THR A 56 -24.94 9.74 18.10
CA THR A 56 -25.62 9.12 19.24
C THR A 56 -24.67 8.50 20.27
N ASN A 57 -23.42 8.22 19.90
CA ASN A 57 -22.42 7.59 20.77
C ASN A 57 -21.26 8.57 21.05
N PRO A 58 -21.15 9.10 22.28
CA PRO A 58 -20.08 10.03 22.65
C PRO A 58 -18.67 9.48 22.44
N GLU A 59 -18.45 8.19 22.66
CA GLU A 59 -17.13 7.56 22.48
C GLU A 59 -16.73 7.51 21.01
N THR A 60 -17.66 7.06 20.13
CA THR A 60 -17.44 7.09 18.69
C THR A 60 -17.15 8.50 18.21
N LYS A 61 -17.93 9.47 18.69
CA LYS A 61 -17.74 10.89 18.35
C LYS A 61 -16.35 11.38 18.72
N THR A 62 -15.93 11.20 19.97
CA THR A 62 -14.59 11.61 20.43
C THR A 62 -13.48 10.96 19.60
N ARG A 63 -13.60 9.67 19.29
CA ARG A 63 -12.62 8.95 18.45
C ARG A 63 -12.54 9.53 17.03
N ILE A 64 -13.67 9.81 16.40
CA ILE A 64 -13.71 10.37 15.04
C ILE A 64 -13.20 11.81 15.02
N ASP A 65 -13.59 12.64 16.00
CA ASP A 65 -13.13 14.02 16.08
C ASP A 65 -11.60 14.08 16.26
N ALA A 66 -11.04 13.20 17.09
CA ALA A 66 -9.59 13.05 17.25
C ALA A 66 -8.89 12.58 15.96
N HIS A 67 -9.49 11.63 15.23
CA HIS A 67 -8.97 11.19 13.93
C HIS A 67 -8.95 12.34 12.91
N LEU A 68 -10.01 13.15 12.85
CA LEU A 68 -10.07 14.30 11.95
C LEU A 68 -8.99 15.35 12.29
N GLU A 69 -8.73 15.59 13.57
CA GLU A 69 -7.67 16.50 14.01
C GLU A 69 -6.27 15.96 13.64
N ALA A 70 -6.03 14.66 13.85
CA ALA A 70 -4.76 14.02 13.47
C ALA A 70 -4.54 14.07 11.94
N GLU A 71 -5.57 13.74 11.16
CA GLU A 71 -5.48 13.72 9.70
C GLU A 71 -5.24 15.11 9.09
N GLN A 72 -5.69 16.20 9.73
CA GLN A 72 -5.32 17.56 9.29
C GLN A 72 -3.81 17.80 9.29
N GLN A 73 -3.07 17.11 10.16
CA GLN A 73 -1.61 17.19 10.23
C GLN A 73 -0.96 16.13 9.34
N ASP A 74 -1.46 14.89 9.39
CA ASP A 74 -0.81 13.74 8.79
C ASP A 74 -1.08 13.61 7.29
N ALA A 75 -2.18 14.16 6.77
CA ALA A 75 -2.50 14.12 5.35
C ALA A 75 -1.47 14.85 4.47
N ALA A 76 -0.74 15.83 5.03
CA ALA A 76 0.33 16.55 4.33
C ALA A 76 1.62 15.74 4.20
N TRP A 77 1.77 14.65 4.97
CA TRP A 77 3.00 13.88 5.00
C TRP A 77 3.10 13.00 3.74
N PRO A 78 4.20 13.06 2.95
CA PRO A 78 4.36 12.19 1.81
C PRO A 78 4.74 10.78 2.22
N HIS A 79 4.56 9.82 1.31
CA HIS A 79 5.05 8.45 1.46
C HIS A 79 6.59 8.43 1.56
N THR A 80 7.07 8.49 2.80
CA THR A 80 8.49 8.51 3.15
C THR A 80 8.72 7.39 4.13
N LEU A 81 9.70 6.54 3.88
CA LEU A 81 10.10 5.50 4.83
C LEU A 81 11.09 6.08 5.84
N PRO A 82 11.30 5.42 7.00
CA PRO A 82 12.37 5.80 7.94
C PRO A 82 13.72 5.92 7.23
N ASP A 83 14.43 7.03 7.43
CA ASP A 83 15.67 7.34 6.68
C ASP A 83 16.94 7.22 7.53
N ARG A 84 16.78 6.95 8.84
CA ARG A 84 17.87 6.90 9.83
C ARG A 84 17.85 5.66 10.72
N LYS A 85 16.74 4.90 10.69
CA LYS A 85 16.55 3.75 11.57
C LYS A 85 16.05 2.56 10.76
N GLY A 86 16.81 1.47 10.83
CA GLY A 86 16.37 0.17 10.31
C GLY A 86 15.24 -0.42 11.15
N GLY A 87 14.61 -1.44 10.62
CA GLY A 87 13.50 -2.14 11.25
C GLY A 87 12.80 -3.09 10.29
N GLU A 88 11.61 -3.52 10.67
CA GLU A 88 10.82 -4.48 9.90
C GLU A 88 9.36 -4.05 9.87
N TRP A 89 8.72 -4.13 8.71
CA TRP A 89 7.27 -4.22 8.63
C TRP A 89 6.85 -5.68 8.65
N ALA A 90 5.96 -6.06 9.55
CA ALA A 90 5.45 -7.43 9.64
C ALA A 90 3.93 -7.47 9.84
N GLY A 91 3.28 -8.50 9.30
CA GLY A 91 1.84 -8.71 9.46
C GLY A 91 1.35 -9.91 8.64
N SER A 92 0.09 -10.29 8.83
CA SER A 92 -0.55 -11.33 8.02
C SER A 92 -1.50 -10.68 7.01
N CYS A 93 -1.42 -11.11 5.76
CA CYS A 93 -2.21 -10.61 4.65
C CYS A 93 -3.10 -11.73 4.09
N GLU A 94 -4.31 -11.37 3.69
CA GLU A 94 -5.22 -12.28 3.01
C GLU A 94 -4.81 -12.45 1.54
N VAL A 95 -5.01 -13.66 1.01
CA VAL A 95 -4.69 -14.02 -0.38
C VAL A 95 -5.97 -14.41 -1.10
N PHE A 96 -6.23 -13.76 -2.23
CA PHE A 96 -7.36 -14.06 -3.11
C PHE A 96 -6.86 -14.37 -4.52
N GLY A 97 -7.52 -15.30 -5.20
CA GLY A 97 -7.22 -15.62 -6.58
C GLY A 97 -7.77 -14.62 -7.59
N ALA A 98 -7.39 -14.81 -8.86
CA ALA A 98 -7.99 -14.12 -10.01
C ALA A 98 -9.50 -14.32 -10.15
N ASP A 99 -9.99 -15.45 -9.62
CA ASP A 99 -11.39 -15.83 -9.50
C ASP A 99 -12.11 -15.18 -8.30
N GLN A 100 -11.42 -14.29 -7.59
CA GLN A 100 -11.90 -13.62 -6.37
C GLN A 100 -12.25 -14.59 -5.24
N GLN A 101 -11.73 -15.82 -5.28
CA GLN A 101 -11.89 -16.78 -4.20
C GLN A 101 -10.75 -16.65 -3.20
N HIS A 102 -11.07 -16.76 -1.92
CA HIS A 102 -10.08 -16.75 -0.85
C HIS A 102 -9.19 -18.00 -0.93
N ARG A 103 -7.87 -17.82 -0.81
CA ARG A 103 -6.84 -18.87 -0.94
C ARG A 103 -6.05 -19.12 0.34
N GLY A 104 -6.32 -18.38 1.41
CA GLY A 104 -5.60 -18.45 2.67
C GLY A 104 -4.87 -17.14 2.96
N SER A 105 -3.95 -17.19 3.93
CA SER A 105 -3.15 -16.04 4.33
C SER A 105 -1.67 -16.24 4.03
N VAL A 106 -0.95 -15.13 4.00
CA VAL A 106 0.50 -15.08 3.88
C VAL A 106 1.05 -14.18 4.97
N ASP A 107 2.05 -14.67 5.69
CA ASP A 107 2.83 -13.85 6.60
C ASP A 107 3.86 -13.06 5.79
N VAL A 108 3.83 -11.75 5.99
CA VAL A 108 4.65 -10.79 5.25
C VAL A 108 5.65 -10.18 6.20
N ARG A 109 6.91 -10.17 5.79
CA ARG A 109 7.99 -9.41 6.42
C ARG A 109 8.74 -8.60 5.39
N ILE A 110 8.98 -7.33 5.72
CA ILE A 110 9.79 -6.42 4.90
C ILE A 110 10.85 -5.83 5.82
N ARG A 111 12.05 -6.40 5.73
CA ARG A 111 13.23 -5.85 6.38
C ARG A 111 13.65 -4.58 5.65
N HIS A 112 13.83 -3.52 6.42
CA HIS A 112 14.23 -2.20 5.94
C HIS A 112 15.53 -1.77 6.58
N ASP A 113 16.52 -1.44 5.75
CA ASP A 113 17.81 -0.94 6.24
C ASP A 113 18.24 0.31 5.44
N PRO A 114 18.08 1.52 6.01
CA PRO A 114 18.48 2.77 5.36
C PRO A 114 19.98 2.81 5.02
N ILE A 115 20.29 3.16 3.77
CA ILE A 115 21.65 3.38 3.28
C ILE A 115 22.00 4.87 3.43
N ASP A 116 21.06 5.75 3.06
CA ASP A 116 21.14 7.20 3.21
C ASP A 116 19.73 7.81 3.24
N LEU A 117 19.65 9.15 3.18
CA LEU A 117 18.39 9.90 3.26
C LEU A 117 17.33 9.55 2.21
N VAL A 118 17.73 8.89 1.12
CA VAL A 118 16.85 8.57 0.00
C VAL A 118 16.92 7.11 -0.45
N ARG A 119 17.86 6.30 0.06
CA ARG A 119 18.05 4.91 -0.32
C ARG A 119 17.98 3.98 0.87
N ALA A 120 17.40 2.81 0.67
CA ALA A 120 17.39 1.74 1.65
C ALA A 120 17.40 0.38 0.96
N THR A 121 18.04 -0.62 1.59
CA THR A 121 17.81 -2.00 1.19
C THR A 121 16.44 -2.46 1.70
N GLN A 122 15.82 -3.34 0.93
CA GLN A 122 14.54 -3.97 1.23
C GLN A 122 14.71 -5.47 1.04
N GLN A 123 14.32 -6.26 2.03
CA GLN A 123 14.24 -7.71 1.91
C GLN A 123 12.82 -8.13 2.25
N TRP A 124 12.15 -8.73 1.27
CA TRP A 124 10.78 -9.19 1.39
C TRP A 124 10.78 -10.69 1.62
N GLU A 125 9.91 -11.13 2.52
CA GLU A 125 9.58 -12.53 2.74
C GLU A 125 8.07 -12.66 2.81
N LEU A 126 7.55 -13.55 1.97
CA LEU A 126 6.18 -14.02 1.95
C LEU A 126 6.21 -15.51 2.29
N SER A 127 5.46 -15.93 3.30
CA SER A 127 5.41 -17.32 3.78
C SER A 127 3.98 -17.76 4.04
N GLY A 128 3.57 -18.94 3.54
CA GLY A 128 2.21 -19.47 3.76
C GLY A 128 1.51 -19.87 2.47
N ALA A 129 0.37 -19.25 2.15
CA ALA A 129 -0.33 -19.52 0.88
C ALA A 129 0.51 -19.18 -0.36
N ILE A 130 1.51 -18.30 -0.20
CA ILE A 130 2.47 -17.90 -1.22
C ILE A 130 3.85 -17.83 -0.56
N ASP A 131 4.81 -18.58 -1.09
CA ASP A 131 6.21 -18.56 -0.62
C ASP A 131 7.11 -17.85 -1.63
N ARG A 132 7.62 -16.67 -1.26
CA ARG A 132 8.53 -15.87 -2.09
C ARG A 132 9.46 -15.03 -1.22
N SER A 133 10.66 -14.76 -1.73
CA SER A 133 11.56 -13.79 -1.13
C SER A 133 12.27 -12.99 -2.20
N PHE A 134 12.48 -11.71 -1.94
CA PHE A 134 13.10 -10.78 -2.87
C PHE A 134 13.93 -9.73 -2.15
N ASN A 135 15.00 -9.29 -2.79
CA ASN A 135 15.85 -8.21 -2.31
C ASN A 135 15.95 -7.13 -3.37
N TYR A 136 15.88 -5.87 -2.93
CA TYR A 136 16.17 -4.73 -3.79
C TYR A 136 16.66 -3.51 -3.01
N VAL A 137 17.33 -2.58 -3.69
CA VAL A 137 17.51 -1.22 -3.17
C VAL A 137 16.33 -0.37 -3.60
N ARG A 138 15.64 0.27 -2.65
CA ARG A 138 14.61 1.27 -2.91
C ARG A 138 15.25 2.65 -2.87
N THR A 139 15.09 3.42 -3.94
CA THR A 139 15.50 4.83 -3.99
C THR A 139 14.27 5.73 -4.06
N ARG A 140 14.18 6.78 -3.25
CA ARG A 140 13.20 7.86 -3.37
C ARG A 140 13.84 9.07 -4.04
N SER A 141 13.58 9.28 -5.31
CA SER A 141 14.09 10.42 -6.06
C SER A 141 13.02 11.51 -6.24
N ASN A 142 13.45 12.77 -6.30
CA ASN A 142 12.59 13.90 -6.67
C ASN A 142 11.28 13.99 -5.86
N GLY A 143 11.35 13.70 -4.56
CA GLY A 143 10.21 13.77 -3.63
C GLY A 143 9.32 12.53 -3.70
N ASN A 144 8.60 12.33 -4.80
CA ASN A 144 7.52 11.33 -4.88
C ASN A 144 7.79 10.15 -5.84
N ARG A 145 8.94 10.12 -6.51
CA ARG A 145 9.29 9.00 -7.39
C ARG A 145 10.11 7.99 -6.62
N HIS A 146 9.84 6.72 -6.86
CA HIS A 146 10.64 5.64 -6.31
C HIS A 146 11.13 4.71 -7.42
N THR A 147 12.32 4.17 -7.25
CA THR A 147 12.86 3.09 -8.08
C THR A 147 13.21 1.90 -7.21
N TYR A 148 13.21 0.73 -7.84
CA TYR A 148 13.61 -0.54 -7.25
C TYR A 148 14.78 -1.06 -8.08
N ASP A 149 15.94 -1.18 -7.44
CA ASP A 149 17.23 -1.29 -8.08
C ASP A 149 17.92 -2.61 -7.71
N GLY A 150 17.23 -3.75 -7.86
CA GLY A 150 17.81 -5.10 -7.82
C GLY A 150 18.54 -5.52 -6.53
N PRO A 151 18.91 -6.80 -6.40
CA PRO A 151 19.12 -7.74 -7.50
C PRO A 151 17.88 -8.50 -7.99
N ASP A 152 16.88 -8.72 -7.14
CA ASP A 152 15.77 -9.64 -7.46
C ASP A 152 14.61 -8.92 -8.17
N LEU A 153 14.24 -7.73 -7.68
CA LEU A 153 13.16 -6.91 -8.23
C LEU A 153 13.66 -5.59 -8.81
N TRP A 154 13.13 -5.25 -9.98
CA TRP A 154 13.37 -3.98 -10.67
C TRP A 154 12.06 -3.28 -10.99
N GLY A 155 12.06 -1.96 -11.01
CA GLY A 155 10.88 -1.21 -11.44
C GLY A 155 10.81 0.18 -10.81
N ASN A 156 9.60 0.69 -10.70
CA ASN A 156 9.37 2.03 -10.18
C ASN A 156 8.00 2.20 -9.54
N ALA A 157 7.87 3.30 -8.82
CA ALA A 157 6.62 3.69 -8.20
C ALA A 157 6.49 5.22 -8.14
N ILE A 158 5.26 5.69 -7.96
CA ILE A 158 4.93 7.10 -7.76
C ILE A 158 4.05 7.21 -6.52
N ALA A 159 4.43 8.13 -5.62
CA ALA A 159 3.65 8.50 -4.47
C ALA A 159 2.71 9.67 -4.78
N TYR A 160 1.48 9.56 -4.30
CA TYR A 160 0.47 10.61 -4.28
C TYR A 160 0.04 10.83 -2.83
N GLY A 161 0.71 11.76 -2.15
CA GLY A 161 0.62 11.88 -0.68
C GLY A 161 1.22 10.63 -0.02
N ARG A 162 0.48 10.00 0.90
CA ARG A 162 0.89 8.78 1.63
C ARG A 162 0.73 7.48 0.85
N ALA A 163 0.04 7.50 -0.30
CA ALA A 163 -0.18 6.31 -1.13
C ALA A 163 0.89 6.19 -2.22
N LEU A 164 1.61 5.07 -2.25
CA LEU A 164 2.59 4.71 -3.27
C LEU A 164 2.00 3.66 -4.22
N TYR A 165 2.00 3.96 -5.52
CA TYR A 165 1.62 3.01 -6.57
C TYR A 165 2.84 2.41 -7.21
N THR A 166 2.96 1.09 -7.11
CA THR A 166 4.19 0.36 -7.44
C THR A 166 4.00 -0.63 -8.57
N THR A 167 5.04 -0.78 -9.40
CA THR A 167 5.20 -1.91 -10.32
C THR A 167 6.64 -2.41 -10.22
N GLN A 168 6.78 -3.71 -9.95
CA GLN A 168 8.04 -4.40 -9.73
C GLN A 168 8.08 -5.66 -10.59
N HIS A 169 9.23 -5.96 -11.16
CA HIS A 169 9.47 -7.05 -12.08
C HIS A 169 10.60 -7.91 -11.56
N HIS A 170 10.41 -9.23 -11.55
CA HIS A 170 11.49 -10.15 -11.22
C HIS A 170 12.54 -10.17 -12.32
N ALA A 171 13.81 -10.17 -11.92
CA ALA A 171 14.93 -10.09 -12.86
C ALA A 171 15.06 -11.32 -13.78
N ARG A 172 14.55 -12.48 -13.35
CA ARG A 172 14.82 -13.79 -14.00
C ARG A 172 13.58 -14.61 -14.29
N GLU A 173 12.41 -14.15 -13.87
CA GLU A 173 11.15 -14.88 -14.03
C GLU A 173 10.13 -13.95 -14.64
N ALA A 174 9.12 -14.51 -15.31
CA ALA A 174 7.95 -13.77 -15.73
C ALA A 174 7.03 -13.43 -14.54
N PHE A 175 7.59 -12.98 -13.41
CA PHE A 175 6.87 -12.60 -12.21
C PHE A 175 6.86 -11.08 -12.06
N LYS A 176 5.71 -10.53 -11.68
CA LYS A 176 5.52 -9.09 -11.52
C LYS A 176 4.57 -8.80 -10.36
N VAL A 177 4.90 -7.78 -9.59
CA VAL A 177 4.06 -7.24 -8.52
C VAL A 177 3.56 -5.87 -8.96
N LYS A 178 2.27 -5.63 -8.86
CA LYS A 178 1.67 -4.28 -9.01
C LYS A 178 0.82 -3.99 -7.81
N GLY A 179 0.84 -2.79 -7.27
CA GLY A 179 0.08 -2.55 -6.05
C GLY A 179 0.04 -1.13 -5.56
N ARG A 180 -0.53 -1.01 -4.36
CA ARG A 180 -0.60 0.20 -3.55
C ARG A 180 -0.05 -0.10 -2.16
N GLU A 181 0.84 0.75 -1.70
CA GLU A 181 1.33 0.80 -0.31
C GLU A 181 0.91 2.14 0.30
N PHE A 182 0.25 2.14 1.47
CA PHE A 182 -0.24 3.35 2.12
C PHE A 182 0.26 3.42 3.56
N ILE A 183 1.00 4.48 3.90
CA ILE A 183 1.39 4.75 5.29
C ILE A 183 0.22 5.45 5.99
N ILE A 184 -0.43 4.79 6.93
CA ILE A 184 -1.70 5.30 7.50
C ILE A 184 -1.50 6.18 8.74
N ASP A 185 -0.35 6.10 9.41
CA ASP A 185 -0.04 6.82 10.65
C ASP A 185 1.46 7.15 10.76
N ARG A 186 1.84 7.84 11.85
CA ARG A 186 3.24 8.19 12.18
C ARG A 186 4.09 7.06 12.72
N ASP A 187 3.45 5.96 13.10
CA ASP A 187 4.13 4.74 13.50
C ASP A 187 4.49 3.87 12.28
N TYR A 188 4.28 4.39 11.06
CA TYR A 188 4.57 3.72 9.80
C TYR A 188 3.75 2.45 9.56
N THR A 189 2.54 2.35 10.10
CA THR A 189 1.64 1.24 9.74
C THR A 189 1.37 1.29 8.23
N LEU A 190 1.59 0.15 7.56
CA LEU A 190 1.53 0.03 6.11
C LEU A 190 0.31 -0.78 5.69
N ALA A 191 -0.70 -0.11 5.12
CA ALA A 191 -1.78 -0.80 4.44
C ALA A 191 -1.34 -1.15 3.01
N ALA A 192 -1.21 -2.44 2.74
CA ALA A 192 -0.68 -2.96 1.49
C ALA A 192 -1.74 -3.70 0.67
N VAL A 193 -1.67 -3.53 -0.65
CA VAL A 193 -2.43 -4.29 -1.65
C VAL A 193 -1.50 -4.58 -2.82
N TRP A 194 -1.21 -5.85 -3.06
CA TRP A 194 -0.33 -6.32 -4.14
C TRP A 194 -1.03 -7.35 -5.00
N LYS A 195 -1.14 -7.05 -6.29
CA LYS A 195 -1.51 -7.99 -7.34
C LYS A 195 -0.25 -8.67 -7.86
N LEU A 196 -0.23 -9.98 -7.77
CA LEU A 196 0.85 -10.82 -8.30
C LEU A 196 0.48 -11.31 -9.70
N TYR A 197 1.47 -11.35 -10.58
CA TYR A 197 1.30 -11.74 -11.98
C TYR A 197 2.33 -12.79 -12.37
N THR A 198 1.90 -13.75 -13.18
CA THR A 198 2.78 -14.58 -14.01
C THR A 198 2.53 -14.22 -15.48
N GLY A 199 3.54 -13.67 -16.15
CA GLY A 199 3.39 -12.98 -17.44
C GLY A 199 2.44 -11.78 -17.29
N ASP A 200 1.34 -11.82 -18.04
CA ASP A 200 0.25 -10.83 -17.95
C ASP A 200 -1.01 -11.35 -17.23
N GLY A 201 -1.03 -12.62 -16.83
CA GLY A 201 -2.10 -13.18 -16.00
C GLY A 201 -1.92 -12.78 -14.54
N MET A 202 -2.89 -12.05 -13.98
CA MET A 202 -2.96 -11.85 -12.53
C MET A 202 -3.27 -13.20 -11.89
N THR A 203 -2.47 -13.64 -10.93
CA THR A 203 -2.67 -14.93 -10.26
C THR A 203 -3.34 -14.75 -8.91
N ASP A 204 -2.85 -13.78 -8.14
CA ASP A 204 -3.23 -13.55 -6.75
C ASP A 204 -3.30 -12.06 -6.42
N VAL A 205 -4.12 -11.72 -5.43
CA VAL A 205 -4.17 -10.43 -4.76
C VAL A 205 -3.88 -10.68 -3.29
N VAL A 206 -2.84 -10.03 -2.77
CA VAL A 206 -2.40 -10.07 -1.38
C VAL A 206 -2.72 -8.72 -0.76
N PHE A 207 -3.45 -8.69 0.36
CA PHE A 207 -3.71 -7.42 1.04
C PHE A 207 -3.85 -7.56 2.56
N GLY A 208 -3.44 -6.52 3.28
CA GLY A 208 -3.46 -6.48 4.74
C GLY A 208 -2.81 -5.22 5.27
N ALA A 209 -2.55 -5.20 6.58
CA ALA A 209 -1.80 -4.15 7.24
C ALA A 209 -0.53 -4.74 7.88
N LEU A 210 0.58 -4.02 7.76
CA LEU A 210 1.85 -4.38 8.37
C LEU A 210 2.24 -3.34 9.42
N THR A 211 2.70 -3.81 10.57
CA THR A 211 3.17 -2.97 11.66
C THR A 211 4.67 -2.80 11.57
N TRP A 212 5.15 -1.57 11.74
CA TRP A 212 6.57 -1.27 11.81
C TRP A 212 7.14 -1.58 13.19
N SER A 213 8.29 -2.23 13.22
CA SER A 213 9.08 -2.46 14.42
C SER A 213 10.52 -1.96 14.16
N PRO A 214 10.95 -0.86 14.78
CA PRO A 214 12.30 -0.36 14.58
C PRO A 214 13.32 -1.25 15.29
N ASP A 215 14.54 -1.30 14.76
CA ASP A 215 15.64 -2.02 15.43
C ASP A 215 15.92 -1.47 16.82
N THR A 216 16.40 -2.33 17.71
CA THR A 216 16.90 -1.94 19.03
C THR A 216 18.25 -1.26 18.94
#